data_AF-A0AA86S3Z4-F1
#
_entry.id   AF-A0AA86S3Z4-F1
#
_cell.length_a   1.000
_cell.length_b   1.000
_cell.length_c   1.000
_cell.angle_alpha   90.00
_cell.angle_beta   90.00
_cell.angle_gamma   90.00
#
_symmetry.space_group_name_H-M   'P 1'
#
loop_
_entity.id
_entity.type
_entity.pdbx_description
1 polymer ?
#
loop_
_entity_poly.entity_id
_entity_poly.type
_entity_poly.pdbx_seq_one_letter_code
_entity_poly.pdbx_strand_id
1 'polypeptide(L)'
;MVVDSLTKVSNFLNVSAQQRKLVRLRVCPQVTQHRIWTGALKEVLNDFAVDLDFLSSQGLNNDILLGGQIVHSCLKFLTEIGVFSDTESSSWMKLSPSKMLASDPRKWEDVLVMFNDLIECCKKEVRLKFHVAKAEIMKEGLLHIRDVSVDNSVGYKEAQHQESLVRKKLSKMLGHSSRCIFTLLLYYLYGRVVDIEVDMRGGVYANGSDGKFCLFMGRILTSDSEKMVGRGVKQLDRALGIFKFVWEMAGMKGHLDLQGHMWCVGADSRVLRCCLIFQGANLNTMVILNWQLGRELHAQMKDGHD
;
A
#
# COMPACT_ATOMS: atom_id res chain seq x y z
N MET A 1 2.87 -15.10 -6.29
CA MET A 1 2.18 -14.84 -5.01
C MET A 1 1.84 -13.36 -4.93
N VAL A 2 0.56 -13.04 -4.78
CA VAL A 2 0.10 -11.67 -4.48
C VAL A 2 0.04 -11.47 -2.97
N VAL A 3 0.76 -10.46 -2.48
CA VAL A 3 0.80 -10.07 -1.07
C VAL A 3 -0.19 -8.92 -0.86
N ASP A 4 -1.36 -9.23 -0.30
CA ASP A 4 -2.49 -8.30 -0.21
C ASP A 4 -3.10 -8.17 1.21
N SER A 5 -2.49 -8.82 2.20
CA SER A 5 -2.98 -8.83 3.57
C SER A 5 -1.87 -9.15 4.57
N LEU A 6 -1.98 -8.60 5.78
CA LEU A 6 -1.09 -8.97 6.88
C LEU A 6 -1.18 -10.46 7.21
N THR A 7 -2.36 -11.07 7.05
CA THR A 7 -2.54 -12.51 7.28
C THR A 7 -1.67 -13.36 6.37
N LYS A 8 -1.53 -13.02 5.08
CA LYS A 8 -0.61 -13.75 4.18
C LYS A 8 0.84 -13.63 4.63
N VAL A 9 1.28 -12.42 4.98
CA VAL A 9 2.65 -12.15 5.45
C VAL A 9 2.92 -12.89 6.77
N SER A 10 2.02 -12.77 7.74
CA SER A 10 2.13 -13.41 9.05
C SER A 10 2.09 -14.94 8.96
N ASN A 11 1.25 -15.52 8.09
CA ASN A 11 1.24 -16.96 7.86
C ASN A 11 2.58 -17.43 7.30
N PHE A 12 3.14 -16.69 6.35
CA PHE A 12 4.41 -17.03 5.72
C PHE A 12 5.59 -16.94 6.70
N LEU A 13 5.61 -15.93 7.55
CA LEU A 13 6.62 -15.75 8.59
C LEU A 13 6.41 -16.66 9.82
N ASN A 14 5.40 -17.55 9.79
CA ASN A 14 5.00 -18.39 10.93
C ASN A 14 4.71 -17.60 12.21
N VAL A 15 4.17 -16.39 12.07
CA VAL A 15 3.79 -15.52 13.19
C VAL A 15 2.59 -16.13 13.92
N SER A 16 2.76 -16.36 15.23
CA SER A 16 1.74 -16.93 16.11
C SER A 16 0.52 -16.01 16.27
N ALA A 17 -0.60 -16.55 16.77
CA ALA A 17 -1.81 -15.76 17.03
C ALA A 17 -1.58 -14.60 18.02
N GLN A 18 -0.76 -14.83 19.05
CA GLN A 18 -0.40 -13.78 20.02
C GLN A 18 0.42 -12.66 19.38
N GLN A 19 1.38 -13.02 18.52
CA GLN A 19 2.19 -12.03 17.81
C GLN A 19 1.37 -11.28 16.76
N ARG A 20 0.40 -11.91 16.09
CA ARG A 20 -0.54 -11.20 15.19
C ARG A 20 -1.34 -10.13 15.95
N LYS A 21 -1.75 -10.41 17.18
CA LYS A 21 -2.38 -9.42 18.06
C LYS A 21 -1.43 -8.26 18.36
N LEU A 22 -0.15 -8.55 18.60
CA LEU A 22 0.88 -7.53 18.81
C LEU A 22 1.11 -6.66 17.55
N VAL A 23 1.24 -7.29 16.37
CA VAL A 23 1.33 -6.59 15.08
C VAL A 23 0.15 -5.64 14.93
N ARG A 24 -1.08 -6.12 15.14
CA ARG A 24 -2.28 -5.28 15.05
C ARG A 24 -2.23 -4.09 16.00
N LEU A 25 -1.88 -4.32 17.27
CA LEU A 25 -1.80 -3.27 18.29
C LEU A 25 -0.77 -2.19 17.94
N ARG A 26 0.34 -2.56 17.29
CA ARG A 26 1.39 -1.62 16.89
C ARG A 26 1.08 -0.93 15.57
N VAL A 27 0.58 -1.66 14.58
CA VAL A 27 0.40 -1.19 13.20
C VAL A 27 -0.88 -0.37 13.03
N CYS A 28 -2.02 -0.86 13.53
CA CYS A 28 -3.31 -0.22 13.25
C CYS A 28 -3.37 1.26 13.65
N PRO A 29 -2.92 1.69 14.85
CA PRO A 29 -2.95 3.10 15.23
C PRO A 29 -2.09 4.01 14.35
N GLN A 30 -1.03 3.47 13.73
CA GLN A 30 -0.12 4.20 12.86
C GLN A 30 -0.72 4.37 11.46
N VAL A 31 -1.22 3.28 10.88
CA VAL A 31 -1.70 3.29 9.49
C VAL A 31 -3.13 3.83 9.34
N THR A 32 -3.89 3.93 10.43
CA THR A 32 -5.25 4.51 10.41
C THR A 32 -5.29 5.99 10.82
N GLN A 33 -4.13 6.65 10.93
CA GLN A 33 -4.07 8.10 11.10
C GLN A 33 -4.83 8.79 9.97
N HIS A 34 -5.52 9.88 10.28
CA HIS A 34 -6.37 10.59 9.32
C HIS A 34 -5.63 10.98 8.03
N ARG A 35 -4.38 11.46 8.14
CA ARG A 35 -3.50 11.76 7.00
C ARG A 35 -3.17 10.55 6.12
N ILE A 36 -3.01 9.36 6.73
CA ILE A 36 -2.70 8.12 5.99
C ILE A 36 -3.96 7.62 5.30
N TRP A 37 -5.09 7.63 6.00
CA TRP A 37 -6.40 7.30 5.45
C TRP A 37 -6.76 8.17 4.24
N THR A 38 -6.75 9.49 4.41
CA THR A 38 -7.09 10.44 3.34
C THR A 38 -6.07 10.41 2.21
N GLY A 39 -4.78 10.28 2.53
CA GLY A 39 -3.72 10.15 1.54
C GLY A 39 -3.87 8.91 0.67
N ALA A 40 -4.15 7.75 1.28
CA ALA A 40 -4.37 6.51 0.55
C ALA A 40 -5.63 6.58 -0.34
N LEU A 41 -6.72 7.18 0.14
CA LEU A 41 -7.91 7.42 -0.68
C LEU A 41 -7.61 8.32 -1.87
N LYS A 42 -6.86 9.42 -1.67
CA LYS A 42 -6.45 10.33 -2.75
C LYS A 42 -5.60 9.60 -3.79
N GLU A 43 -4.64 8.80 -3.36
CA GLU A 43 -3.80 8.02 -4.27
C GLU A 43 -4.63 7.06 -5.14
N VAL A 44 -5.58 6.33 -4.55
CA VAL A 44 -6.48 5.44 -5.30
C VAL A 44 -7.33 6.23 -6.30
N LEU A 45 -7.90 7.37 -5.89
CA LEU A 45 -8.72 8.20 -6.77
C LEU A 45 -7.92 8.88 -7.89
N ASN A 46 -6.66 9.28 -7.62
CA ASN A 46 -5.78 9.83 -8.64
C ASN A 46 -5.39 8.77 -9.67
N ASP A 47 -5.12 7.53 -9.23
CA ASP A 47 -4.90 6.38 -10.12
C ASP A 47 -6.11 6.17 -11.06
N PHE A 48 -7.34 6.28 -10.53
CA PHE A 48 -8.56 6.28 -11.36
C PHE A 48 -8.60 7.46 -12.34
N ALA A 49 -8.33 8.68 -11.86
CA ALA A 49 -8.42 9.89 -12.68
C ALA A 49 -7.56 9.80 -13.94
N VAL A 50 -6.30 9.35 -13.78
CA VAL A 50 -5.36 9.20 -14.91
C VAL A 50 -5.91 8.28 -15.99
N ASP A 51 -6.45 7.12 -15.60
CA ASP A 51 -6.96 6.15 -16.58
C ASP A 51 -8.33 6.54 -17.14
N LEU A 52 -9.19 7.19 -16.34
CA LEU A 52 -10.48 7.72 -16.80
C LEU A 52 -10.30 8.88 -17.80
N ASP A 53 -9.34 9.77 -17.56
CA ASP A 53 -9.00 10.87 -18.47
C ASP A 53 -8.50 10.31 -19.81
N PHE A 54 -7.63 9.28 -19.75
CA PHE A 54 -7.18 8.59 -20.94
C PHE A 54 -8.34 7.96 -21.71
N LEU A 55 -9.24 7.24 -21.04
CA LEU A 55 -10.40 6.61 -21.68
C LEU A 55 -11.39 7.63 -22.26
N SER A 56 -11.64 8.72 -21.54
CA SER A 56 -12.51 9.81 -21.99
C SER A 56 -11.99 10.45 -23.29
N SER A 57 -10.67 10.53 -23.45
CA SER A 57 -10.05 11.03 -24.69
C SER A 57 -10.23 10.11 -25.91
N GLN A 58 -10.53 8.82 -25.69
CA GLN A 58 -10.72 7.83 -26.75
C GLN A 58 -12.17 7.71 -27.26
N GLY A 59 -13.14 8.37 -26.59
CA GLY A 59 -14.53 8.40 -27.00
C GLY A 59 -15.51 8.68 -25.85
N LEU A 60 -16.76 9.01 -26.19
CA LEU A 60 -17.83 9.23 -25.20
C LEU A 60 -18.42 7.90 -24.72
N ASN A 61 -18.00 7.48 -23.53
CA ASN A 61 -18.75 6.52 -22.72
C ASN A 61 -19.33 7.26 -21.50
N ASN A 62 -20.66 7.33 -21.41
CA ASN A 62 -21.34 8.06 -20.33
C ASN A 62 -20.94 7.54 -18.95
N ASP A 63 -20.70 6.23 -18.80
CA ASP A 63 -20.28 5.63 -17.53
C ASP A 63 -18.88 6.13 -17.11
N ILE A 64 -17.98 6.32 -18.09
CA ILE A 64 -16.61 6.82 -17.86
C ILE A 64 -16.62 8.31 -17.49
N LEU A 65 -17.44 9.12 -18.16
CA LEU A 65 -17.61 10.54 -17.83
C LEU A 65 -18.18 10.73 -16.43
N LEU A 66 -19.20 9.94 -16.07
CA LEU A 66 -19.77 9.94 -14.73
C LEU A 66 -18.73 9.51 -13.69
N GLY A 67 -17.96 8.45 -13.96
CA GLY A 67 -16.84 8.03 -13.12
C GLY A 67 -15.84 9.15 -12.87
N GLY A 68 -15.46 9.91 -13.91
CA GLY A 68 -14.56 11.06 -13.79
C GLY A 68 -15.12 12.18 -12.90
N GLN A 69 -16.41 12.50 -13.04
CA GLN A 69 -17.09 13.48 -12.17
C GLN A 69 -17.13 13.04 -10.71
N ILE A 70 -17.40 11.76 -10.46
CA ILE A 70 -17.41 11.18 -9.12
C ILE A 70 -16.01 11.26 -8.49
N VAL A 71 -14.97 10.87 -9.23
CA VAL A 71 -13.57 10.97 -8.77
C VAL A 71 -13.20 12.40 -8.41
N HIS A 72 -13.56 13.37 -9.27
CA HIS A 72 -13.33 14.78 -9.02
C HIS A 72 -14.03 15.26 -7.74
N SER A 73 -15.29 14.89 -7.53
CA SER A 73 -16.06 15.24 -6.34
C SER A 73 -15.43 14.67 -5.06
N CYS A 74 -15.02 13.40 -5.07
CA CYS A 74 -14.32 12.77 -3.95
C CYS A 74 -12.97 13.45 -3.65
N LEU A 75 -12.17 13.76 -4.67
CA LEU A 75 -10.88 14.44 -4.51
C LEU A 75 -11.05 15.85 -3.93
N LYS A 76 -12.07 16.58 -4.39
CA LYS A 76 -12.44 17.90 -3.84
C LYS A 76 -12.80 17.78 -2.36
N PHE A 77 -13.67 16.84 -2.00
CA PHE A 77 -14.01 16.55 -0.61
C PHE A 77 -12.76 16.27 0.25
N LEU A 78 -11.87 15.37 -0.18
CA LEU A 78 -10.65 15.03 0.57
C LEU A 78 -9.65 16.19 0.67
N THR A 79 -9.69 17.13 -0.28
CA THR A 79 -8.84 18.33 -0.25
C THR A 79 -9.36 19.34 0.76
N GLU A 80 -10.67 19.55 0.81
CA GLU A 80 -11.32 20.46 1.76
C GLU A 80 -11.07 20.05 3.22
N ILE A 81 -11.03 18.74 3.51
CA ILE A 81 -10.73 18.23 4.87
C ILE A 81 -9.23 18.38 5.21
N GLY A 82 -8.35 18.26 4.22
CA GLY A 82 -6.89 18.31 4.43
C GLY A 82 -6.38 19.65 4.97
N VAL A 83 -7.07 20.76 4.69
CA VAL A 83 -6.67 22.13 5.04
C VAL A 83 -6.54 22.38 6.55
N PHE A 84 -7.13 21.54 7.40
CA PHE A 84 -7.06 21.67 8.88
C PHE A 84 -5.83 21.00 9.52
N SER A 85 -5.10 20.18 8.77
CA SER A 85 -3.99 19.36 9.27
C SER A 85 -2.61 20.01 9.14
N ASP A 86 -2.50 21.17 8.50
CA ASP A 86 -1.27 21.94 8.46
C ASP A 86 -0.96 22.51 9.85
N THR A 87 -0.02 21.84 10.52
CA THR A 87 0.40 22.08 11.90
C THR A 87 1.16 23.39 12.07
N GLU A 88 1.44 24.12 10.98
CA GLU A 88 2.11 25.43 11.01
C GLU A 88 1.18 26.63 10.79
N SER A 89 -0.10 26.42 10.49
CA SER A 89 -1.03 27.55 10.39
C SER A 89 -1.54 27.91 11.78
N SER A 90 -0.77 28.73 12.49
CA SER A 90 -1.21 29.51 13.65
C SER A 90 -2.29 30.52 13.23
N SER A 91 -3.46 30.00 12.84
CA SER A 91 -4.58 30.78 12.34
C SER A 91 -5.81 30.52 13.20
N TRP A 92 -5.67 30.83 14.49
CA TRP A 92 -6.80 30.92 15.43
C TRP A 92 -7.66 32.16 15.14
N MET A 93 -7.41 32.84 14.00
CA MET A 93 -8.06 34.04 13.48
C MET A 93 -8.56 33.88 12.05
N LYS A 94 -8.72 32.66 11.50
CA LYS A 94 -9.47 32.51 10.25
C LYS A 94 -10.94 32.80 10.54
N LEU A 95 -11.34 34.02 10.21
CA LEU A 95 -12.73 34.47 10.22
C LEU A 95 -13.59 33.41 9.53
N SER A 96 -14.65 33.00 10.22
CA SER A 96 -15.67 32.10 9.72
C SER A 96 -16.04 32.50 8.28
N PRO A 97 -16.12 31.57 7.32
CA PRO A 97 -16.57 31.89 5.97
C PRO A 97 -17.89 32.64 6.08
N SER A 98 -17.96 33.86 5.53
CA SER A 98 -19.13 34.72 5.62
C SER A 98 -20.34 33.97 5.07
N LYS A 99 -21.32 33.68 5.93
CA LYS A 99 -22.69 33.18 5.65
C LYS A 99 -22.87 32.61 4.23
N MET A 100 -22.16 31.54 3.90
CA MET A 100 -22.69 30.60 2.93
C MET A 100 -23.70 29.77 3.71
N LEU A 101 -24.94 29.72 3.21
CA LEU A 101 -26.04 28.91 3.73
C LEU A 101 -25.47 27.62 4.31
N ALA A 102 -25.80 27.32 5.57
CA ALA A 102 -25.33 26.13 6.27
C ALA A 102 -25.54 24.92 5.36
N SER A 103 -24.46 24.52 4.67
CA SER A 103 -24.45 23.27 3.93
C SER A 103 -24.58 22.20 5.00
N ASP A 104 -25.50 21.26 4.82
CA ASP A 104 -25.59 20.12 5.71
C ASP A 104 -24.19 19.53 5.92
N PRO A 105 -23.84 19.15 7.16
CA PRO A 105 -22.54 18.59 7.46
C PRO A 105 -22.35 17.34 6.60
N ARG A 106 -21.38 17.40 5.68
CA ARG A 106 -21.10 16.29 4.77
C ARG A 106 -20.63 15.10 5.57
N LYS A 107 -21.11 13.91 5.25
CA LYS A 107 -20.73 12.69 5.96
C LYS A 107 -19.76 11.88 5.13
N TRP A 108 -18.99 11.02 5.80
CA TRP A 108 -18.26 9.96 5.09
C TRP A 108 -19.21 9.00 4.34
N GLU A 109 -20.50 8.96 4.73
CA GLU A 109 -21.56 8.29 3.98
C GLU A 109 -21.72 8.82 2.55
N ASP A 110 -21.60 10.12 2.30
CA ASP A 110 -21.71 10.69 0.96
C ASP A 110 -20.56 10.18 0.06
N VAL A 111 -19.35 10.09 0.62
CA VAL A 111 -18.20 9.50 -0.07
C VAL A 111 -18.39 8.02 -0.33
N LEU A 112 -18.98 7.29 0.62
CA LEU A 112 -19.30 5.88 0.44
C LEU A 112 -20.29 5.66 -0.72
N VAL A 113 -21.33 6.49 -0.83
CA VAL A 113 -22.28 6.44 -1.94
C VAL A 113 -21.56 6.71 -3.27
N MET A 114 -20.75 7.76 -3.33
CA MET A 114 -19.92 8.07 -4.50
C MET A 114 -18.99 6.91 -4.87
N PHE A 115 -18.37 6.22 -3.90
CA PHE A 115 -17.54 5.05 -4.19
C PHE A 115 -18.33 3.88 -4.76
N ASN A 116 -19.56 3.64 -4.28
CA ASN A 116 -20.43 2.61 -4.87
C ASN A 116 -20.75 2.93 -6.32
N ASP A 117 -21.12 4.17 -6.62
CA ASP A 117 -21.43 4.61 -7.98
C ASP A 117 -20.20 4.53 -8.88
N LEU A 118 -19.02 4.94 -8.40
CA LEU A 118 -17.76 4.83 -9.14
C LEU A 118 -17.45 3.38 -9.51
N ILE A 119 -17.58 2.46 -8.55
CA ILE A 119 -17.37 1.03 -8.78
C ILE A 119 -18.36 0.51 -9.83
N GLU A 120 -19.64 0.86 -9.71
CA GLU A 120 -20.68 0.40 -10.62
C GLU A 120 -20.45 0.90 -12.05
N CYS A 121 -20.07 2.17 -12.22
CA CYS A 121 -19.75 2.76 -13.52
C CYS A 121 -18.52 2.10 -14.16
N CYS A 122 -17.50 1.80 -13.36
CA CYS A 122 -16.22 1.33 -13.87
C CYS A 122 -16.09 -0.20 -13.98
N LYS A 123 -16.96 -1.00 -13.34
CA LYS A 123 -16.77 -2.46 -13.23
C LYS A 123 -16.76 -3.22 -14.55
N LYS A 124 -17.41 -2.67 -15.59
CA LYS A 124 -17.49 -3.30 -16.93
C LYS A 124 -16.22 -3.07 -17.75
N GLU A 125 -15.45 -2.02 -17.43
CA GLU A 125 -14.26 -1.66 -18.18
C GLU A 125 -13.07 -2.50 -17.71
N VAL A 126 -12.55 -3.34 -18.60
CA VAL A 126 -11.46 -4.29 -18.31
C VAL A 126 -10.20 -3.55 -17.85
N ARG A 127 -9.93 -2.37 -18.42
CA ARG A 127 -8.75 -1.57 -18.08
C ARG A 127 -8.80 -1.00 -16.67
N LEU A 128 -10.00 -0.73 -16.14
CA LEU A 128 -10.20 -0.18 -14.80
C LEU A 128 -10.35 -1.26 -13.72
N LYS A 129 -10.33 -2.55 -14.09
CA LYS A 129 -10.56 -3.67 -13.16
C LYS A 129 -9.68 -3.62 -11.90
N PHE A 130 -8.41 -3.24 -12.04
CA PHE A 130 -7.48 -3.13 -10.91
C PHE A 130 -7.85 -1.96 -9.99
N HIS A 131 -8.22 -0.81 -10.55
CA HIS A 131 -8.66 0.35 -9.79
C HIS A 131 -9.97 0.07 -9.05
N VAL A 132 -10.92 -0.58 -9.72
CA VAL A 132 -12.18 -1.05 -9.10
C VAL A 132 -11.91 -1.97 -7.92
N ALA A 133 -10.95 -2.90 -8.03
CA ALA A 133 -10.56 -3.76 -6.92
C ALA A 133 -9.97 -2.95 -5.74
N LYS A 134 -9.17 -1.90 -6.00
CA LYS A 134 -8.67 -1.01 -4.94
C LYS A 134 -9.78 -0.17 -4.30
N ALA A 135 -10.72 0.35 -5.08
CA ALA A 135 -11.87 1.07 -4.56
C ALA A 135 -12.74 0.19 -3.66
N GLU A 136 -13.00 -1.07 -4.07
CA GLU A 136 -13.70 -2.06 -3.25
C GLU A 136 -13.00 -2.33 -1.93
N ILE A 137 -11.67 -2.40 -1.92
CA ILE A 137 -10.89 -2.55 -0.70
C ILE A 137 -11.05 -1.32 0.20
N MET A 138 -10.95 -0.10 -0.34
CA MET A 138 -11.11 1.13 0.45
C MET A 138 -12.54 1.32 0.96
N LYS A 139 -13.54 0.79 0.24
CA LYS A 139 -14.95 0.78 0.65
C LYS A 139 -15.16 0.11 2.01
N GLU A 140 -14.40 -0.93 2.33
CA GLU A 140 -14.40 -1.58 3.65
C GLU A 140 -14.16 -0.56 4.78
N GLY A 141 -13.18 0.33 4.60
CA GLY A 141 -12.88 1.38 5.57
C GLY A 141 -14.00 2.44 5.65
N LEU A 142 -14.51 2.88 4.50
CA LEU A 142 -15.60 3.85 4.39
C LEU A 142 -16.87 3.37 5.11
N LEU A 143 -17.22 2.09 4.97
CA LEU A 143 -18.36 1.48 5.65
C LEU A 143 -18.29 1.61 7.17
N HIS A 144 -17.09 1.47 7.76
CA HIS A 144 -16.91 1.59 9.20
C HIS A 144 -16.99 3.03 9.72
N ILE A 145 -16.78 4.03 8.86
CA ILE A 145 -16.76 5.44 9.25
C ILE A 145 -17.95 6.23 8.69
N ARG A 146 -18.89 5.60 7.98
CA ARG A 146 -20.02 6.27 7.31
C ARG A 146 -20.77 7.26 8.20
N ASP A 147 -20.98 6.92 9.47
CA ASP A 147 -21.76 7.75 10.41
C ASP A 147 -20.93 8.91 11.01
N VAL A 148 -19.67 9.08 10.62
CA VAL A 148 -18.82 10.19 11.09
C VAL A 148 -19.06 11.41 10.19
N SER A 149 -19.42 12.53 10.81
CA SER A 149 -19.62 13.80 10.12
C SER A 149 -18.28 14.50 9.86
N VAL A 150 -18.21 15.17 8.72
CA VAL A 150 -17.12 16.05 8.33
C VAL A 150 -17.70 17.46 8.25
N ASP A 151 -17.47 18.23 9.30
CA ASP A 151 -17.90 19.62 9.34
C ASP A 151 -16.67 20.53 9.29
N ASN A 152 -16.54 21.22 8.15
CA ASN A 152 -15.46 22.16 7.87
C ASN A 152 -15.72 23.56 8.44
N SER A 153 -16.89 23.78 9.07
CA SER A 153 -17.26 25.04 9.71
C SER A 153 -16.95 25.06 11.22
N VAL A 154 -16.54 23.91 11.78
CA VAL A 154 -16.30 23.78 13.22
C VAL A 154 -14.87 24.14 13.60
N GLY A 155 -14.70 24.61 14.83
CA GLY A 155 -13.40 24.94 15.38
C GLY A 155 -12.44 23.75 15.41
N TYR A 156 -11.14 24.05 15.37
CA TYR A 156 -10.03 23.08 15.32
C TYR A 156 -10.16 21.87 16.26
N LYS A 157 -10.65 22.08 17.49
CA LYS A 157 -10.83 21.00 18.48
C LYS A 157 -11.85 19.94 18.03
N GLU A 158 -12.93 20.37 17.38
CA GLU A 158 -13.95 19.45 16.89
C GLU A 158 -13.46 18.70 15.65
N ALA A 159 -12.75 19.37 14.74
CA ALA A 159 -12.10 18.71 13.61
C ALA A 159 -11.14 17.59 14.09
N GLN A 160 -10.29 17.87 15.08
CA GLN A 160 -9.43 16.85 15.70
C GLN A 160 -10.22 15.72 16.36
N HIS A 161 -11.37 16.03 16.97
CA HIS A 161 -12.24 15.02 17.55
C HIS A 161 -12.74 14.05 16.47
N GLN A 162 -13.23 14.58 15.35
CA GLN A 162 -13.71 13.77 14.22
C GLN A 162 -12.57 12.93 13.61
N GLU A 163 -11.37 13.49 13.42
CA GLU A 163 -10.21 12.72 12.97
C GLU A 163 -9.84 11.57 13.94
N SER A 164 -9.90 11.84 15.24
CA SER A 164 -9.65 10.83 16.26
C SER A 164 -10.73 9.74 16.27
N LEU A 165 -11.99 10.09 16.01
CA LEU A 165 -13.09 9.14 15.84
C LEU A 165 -12.89 8.24 14.62
N VAL A 166 -12.52 8.80 13.46
CA VAL A 166 -12.17 8.03 12.26
C VAL A 166 -11.06 7.03 12.58
N ARG A 167 -9.94 7.50 13.16
CA ARG A 167 -8.82 6.65 13.55
C ARG A 167 -9.26 5.54 14.51
N LYS A 168 -10.05 5.87 15.53
CA LYS A 168 -10.52 4.92 16.54
C LYS A 168 -11.44 3.85 15.93
N LYS A 169 -12.38 4.25 15.06
CA LYS A 169 -13.28 3.33 14.36
C LYS A 169 -12.49 2.39 13.43
N LEU A 170 -11.63 2.93 12.57
CA LEU A 170 -10.81 2.14 11.65
C LEU A 170 -9.87 1.18 12.40
N SER A 171 -9.15 1.67 13.42
CA SER A 171 -8.24 0.84 14.23
C SER A 171 -8.96 -0.33 14.94
N LYS A 172 -10.21 -0.13 15.34
CA LYS A 172 -11.00 -1.13 16.06
C LYS A 172 -11.62 -2.15 15.10
N MET A 173 -12.15 -1.67 13.97
CA MET A 173 -12.98 -2.48 13.07
C MET A 173 -12.19 -3.21 12.00
N LEU A 174 -11.11 -2.60 11.47
CA LEU A 174 -10.28 -3.25 10.47
C LEU A 174 -9.45 -4.36 11.11
N GLY A 175 -9.77 -5.60 10.72
CA GLY A 175 -9.11 -6.80 11.23
C GLY A 175 -7.72 -7.03 10.64
N HIS A 176 -6.96 -7.98 11.21
CA HIS A 176 -5.64 -8.36 10.69
C HIS A 176 -5.71 -8.93 9.25
N SER A 177 -6.83 -9.55 8.87
CA SER A 177 -7.03 -10.06 7.50
C SER A 177 -7.59 -9.02 6.54
N SER A 178 -7.87 -7.80 7.01
CA SER A 178 -8.41 -6.73 6.16
C SER A 178 -7.43 -6.39 5.05
N ARG A 179 -7.95 -6.24 3.82
CA ARG A 179 -7.14 -5.73 2.70
C ARG A 179 -7.02 -4.21 2.80
N CYS A 180 -8.00 -3.55 3.41
CA CYS A 180 -7.99 -2.11 3.64
C CYS A 180 -6.85 -1.72 4.57
N ILE A 181 -6.68 -2.39 5.72
CA ILE A 181 -5.54 -2.10 6.62
C ILE A 181 -4.20 -2.34 5.95
N PHE A 182 -4.11 -3.35 5.09
CA PHE A 182 -2.89 -3.65 4.35
C PHE A 182 -2.61 -2.57 3.31
N THR A 183 -3.63 -2.09 2.59
CA THR A 183 -3.52 -0.96 1.66
C THR A 183 -3.04 0.31 2.36
N LEU A 184 -3.56 0.59 3.55
CA LEU A 184 -3.09 1.70 4.39
C LEU A 184 -1.65 1.54 4.84
N LEU A 185 -1.22 0.31 5.14
CA LEU A 185 0.18 0.02 5.46
C LEU A 185 1.10 0.29 4.26
N LEU A 186 0.70 -0.09 3.04
CA LEU A 186 1.47 0.19 1.84
C LEU A 186 1.66 1.69 1.63
N TYR A 187 0.58 2.46 1.80
CA TYR A 187 0.65 3.91 1.73
C TYR A 187 1.50 4.51 2.85
N TYR A 188 1.39 3.99 4.08
CA TYR A 188 2.22 4.44 5.20
C TYR A 188 3.73 4.21 4.97
N LEU A 189 4.12 3.05 4.44
CA LEU A 189 5.53 2.71 4.23
C LEU A 189 6.13 3.36 2.98
N TYR A 190 5.35 3.49 1.90
CA TYR A 190 5.88 3.83 0.58
C TYR A 190 5.26 5.09 -0.04
N GLY A 191 4.27 5.69 0.61
CA GLY A 191 3.51 6.83 0.08
C GLY A 191 2.69 6.50 -1.17
N ARG A 192 2.50 5.20 -1.50
CA ARG A 192 1.87 4.72 -2.73
C ARG A 192 1.03 3.48 -2.45
N VAL A 193 -0.10 3.36 -3.14
CA VAL A 193 -0.96 2.16 -3.11
C VAL A 193 -0.64 1.29 -4.32
N VAL A 194 0.29 0.36 -4.15
CA VAL A 194 0.84 -0.49 -5.22
C VAL A 194 0.65 -1.96 -4.89
N ASP A 195 0.20 -2.73 -5.88
CA ASP A 195 0.15 -4.18 -5.72
C ASP A 195 1.56 -4.76 -5.61
N ILE A 196 1.68 -5.78 -4.76
CA ILE A 196 2.95 -6.46 -4.50
C ILE A 196 2.83 -7.89 -4.93
N GLU A 197 3.65 -8.23 -5.92
CA GLU A 197 3.71 -9.54 -6.54
C GLU A 197 5.13 -10.08 -6.45
N VAL A 198 5.22 -11.36 -6.10
CA VAL A 198 6.47 -12.10 -5.98
C VAL A 198 6.27 -13.45 -6.65
N ASP A 199 7.11 -13.81 -7.61
CA ASP A 199 6.93 -15.03 -8.40
C ASP A 199 7.46 -16.28 -7.66
N MET A 200 8.59 -16.13 -6.98
CA MET A 200 9.23 -17.20 -6.22
C MET A 200 9.43 -16.80 -4.77
N ARG A 201 9.22 -17.75 -3.86
CA ARG A 201 9.35 -17.52 -2.43
C ARG A 201 10.10 -18.68 -1.80
N GLY A 202 11.21 -18.41 -1.13
CA GLY A 202 11.86 -19.38 -0.24
C GLY A 202 11.13 -19.44 1.10
N GLY A 203 11.37 -20.47 1.90
CA GLY A 203 10.95 -20.43 3.31
C GLY A 203 11.74 -19.39 4.11
N VAL A 204 11.35 -19.20 5.38
CA VAL A 204 12.22 -18.58 6.38
C VAL A 204 13.09 -19.67 6.97
N TYR A 205 14.41 -19.57 6.81
CA TYR A 205 15.36 -20.56 7.32
C TYR A 205 16.22 -19.95 8.41
N ALA A 206 16.43 -20.69 9.49
CA ALA A 206 17.44 -20.33 10.48
C ALA A 206 18.82 -20.58 9.88
N ASN A 207 19.67 -19.56 9.86
CA ASN A 207 21.04 -19.64 9.41
C ASN A 207 21.94 -19.93 10.63
N GLY A 208 22.14 -21.21 10.91
CA GLY A 208 22.96 -21.67 12.04
C GLY A 208 22.36 -21.39 13.42
N SER A 209 23.21 -21.42 14.46
CA SER A 209 22.82 -21.25 15.86
C SER A 209 22.77 -19.78 16.33
N ASP A 210 23.05 -18.83 15.44
CA ASP A 210 23.35 -17.43 15.79
C ASP A 210 22.10 -16.51 15.79
N GLY A 211 20.90 -17.09 15.78
CA GLY A 211 19.64 -16.32 15.75
C GLY A 211 19.47 -15.47 14.48
N LYS A 212 20.12 -15.83 13.38
CA LYS A 212 19.97 -15.21 12.07
C LYS A 212 18.98 -16.00 11.24
N PHE A 213 18.06 -15.33 10.58
CA PHE A 213 17.05 -15.92 9.72
C PHE A 213 17.18 -15.34 8.33
N CYS A 214 17.09 -16.16 7.29
CA CYS A 214 17.13 -15.69 5.91
C CYS A 214 15.76 -15.84 5.25
N LEU A 215 15.34 -14.78 4.55
CA LEU A 215 14.15 -14.74 3.71
C LEU A 215 14.54 -14.46 2.26
N PHE A 216 14.14 -15.37 1.38
CA PHE A 216 14.40 -15.27 -0.06
C PHE A 216 13.11 -14.99 -0.82
N MET A 217 13.14 -13.95 -1.67
CA MET A 217 12.05 -13.64 -2.60
C MET A 217 12.58 -13.44 -4.01
N GLY A 218 11.76 -13.82 -4.97
CA GLY A 218 12.16 -13.91 -6.37
C GLY A 218 11.14 -13.31 -7.32
N ARG A 219 11.62 -12.65 -8.37
CA ARG A 219 10.79 -12.10 -9.45
C ARG A 219 11.30 -12.53 -10.82
N ILE A 220 10.39 -12.92 -11.69
CA ILE A 220 10.65 -13.26 -13.08
C ILE A 220 10.25 -12.06 -13.93
N LEU A 221 11.16 -11.60 -14.77
CA LEU A 221 10.96 -10.52 -15.72
C LEU A 221 10.84 -11.07 -17.13
N THR A 222 9.99 -10.42 -17.93
CA THR A 222 9.77 -10.76 -19.34
C THR A 222 10.76 -10.06 -20.28
N SER A 223 11.58 -9.14 -19.77
CA SER A 223 12.58 -8.40 -20.52
C SER A 223 13.68 -7.93 -19.58
N ASP A 224 14.90 -7.83 -20.10
CA ASP A 224 16.09 -7.32 -19.43
C ASP A 224 16.27 -5.79 -19.57
N SER A 225 15.30 -5.09 -20.17
CA SER A 225 15.34 -3.62 -20.28
C SER A 225 15.48 -2.97 -18.90
N GLU A 226 16.32 -1.93 -18.81
CA GLU A 226 16.60 -1.26 -17.53
C GLU A 226 15.33 -0.77 -16.82
N LYS A 227 14.32 -0.32 -17.57
CA LYS A 227 13.02 0.08 -17.01
C LYS A 227 12.31 -1.11 -16.35
N MET A 228 12.34 -2.30 -16.98
CA MET A 228 11.73 -3.51 -16.43
C MET A 228 12.51 -4.01 -15.21
N VAL A 229 13.85 -4.02 -15.29
CA VAL A 229 14.74 -4.39 -14.18
C VAL A 229 14.54 -3.44 -12.99
N GLY A 230 14.52 -2.14 -13.21
CA GLY A 230 14.29 -1.14 -12.17
C GLY A 230 12.92 -1.28 -11.48
N ARG A 231 11.85 -1.57 -12.24
CA ARG A 231 10.54 -1.93 -11.65
C ARG A 231 10.61 -3.24 -10.88
N GLY A 232 11.36 -4.21 -11.40
CA GLY A 232 11.73 -5.48 -10.77
C GLY A 232 12.23 -5.28 -9.35
N VAL A 233 13.34 -4.55 -9.24
CA VAL A 233 14.02 -4.23 -7.98
C VAL A 233 13.09 -3.52 -7.02
N LYS A 234 12.37 -2.48 -7.47
CA LYS A 234 11.45 -1.71 -6.60
C LYS A 234 10.33 -2.56 -6.01
N GLN A 235 9.80 -3.53 -6.76
CA GLN A 235 8.77 -4.41 -6.18
C GLN A 235 9.36 -5.41 -5.18
N LEU A 236 10.54 -5.99 -5.46
CA LEU A 236 11.19 -6.90 -4.51
C LEU A 236 11.58 -6.18 -3.23
N ASP A 237 12.09 -4.95 -3.33
CA ASP A 237 12.41 -4.10 -2.17
C ASP A 237 11.17 -3.85 -1.30
N ARG A 238 10.04 -3.49 -1.91
CA ARG A 238 8.76 -3.32 -1.20
C ARG A 238 8.27 -4.62 -0.57
N ALA A 239 8.34 -5.73 -1.31
CA ALA A 239 7.94 -7.03 -0.79
C ALA A 239 8.78 -7.37 0.45
N LEU A 240 10.10 -7.39 0.33
CA LEU A 240 11.01 -7.72 1.44
C LEU A 240 10.83 -6.76 2.62
N GLY A 241 10.68 -5.45 2.34
CA GLY A 241 10.45 -4.44 3.36
C GLY A 241 9.20 -4.70 4.21
N ILE A 242 8.10 -5.17 3.61
CA ILE A 242 6.88 -5.54 4.36
C ILE A 242 7.12 -6.75 5.27
N PHE A 243 7.82 -7.76 4.77
CA PHE A 243 8.10 -8.95 5.57
C PHE A 243 9.00 -8.60 6.76
N LYS A 244 10.03 -7.79 6.55
CA LYS A 244 10.86 -7.27 7.64
C LYS A 244 10.07 -6.42 8.62
N PHE A 245 9.22 -5.52 8.13
CA PHE A 245 8.37 -4.70 8.98
C PHE A 245 7.45 -5.57 9.86
N VAL A 246 6.79 -6.58 9.29
CA VAL A 246 5.93 -7.50 10.06
C VAL A 246 6.74 -8.34 11.06
N TRP A 247 7.93 -8.80 10.69
CA TRP A 247 8.85 -9.50 11.59
C TRP A 247 9.17 -8.69 12.86
N GLU A 248 9.54 -7.42 12.67
CA GLU A 248 9.85 -6.48 13.75
C GLU A 248 8.61 -6.15 14.59
N MET A 249 7.48 -5.88 13.94
CA MET A 249 6.22 -5.57 14.63
C MET A 249 5.67 -6.76 15.41
N ALA A 250 5.91 -7.99 14.95
CA ALA A 250 5.58 -9.22 15.64
C ALA A 250 6.49 -9.52 16.84
N GLY A 251 7.57 -8.75 17.03
CA GLY A 251 8.55 -9.00 18.09
C GLY A 251 9.25 -10.34 17.92
N MET A 252 9.47 -10.77 16.67
CA MET A 252 10.23 -11.99 16.38
C MET A 252 11.66 -11.84 16.90
N LYS A 253 12.17 -12.90 17.54
CA LYS A 253 13.55 -12.92 18.03
C LYS A 253 14.49 -13.22 16.87
N GLY A 254 15.67 -12.57 16.88
CA GLY A 254 16.70 -12.78 15.87
C GLY A 254 16.62 -11.79 14.70
N HIS A 255 17.71 -11.73 13.94
CA HIS A 255 17.84 -10.84 12.79
C HIS A 255 17.28 -11.52 11.53
N LEU A 256 16.50 -10.78 10.74
CA LEU A 256 15.98 -11.27 9.45
C LEU A 256 16.79 -10.66 8.30
N ASP A 257 17.68 -11.48 7.72
CA ASP A 257 18.39 -11.20 6.49
C ASP A 257 17.47 -11.38 5.29
N LEU A 258 17.46 -10.39 4.39
CA LEU A 258 16.58 -10.35 3.23
C LEU A 258 17.38 -10.51 1.94
N GLN A 259 16.95 -11.42 1.08
CA GLN A 259 17.58 -11.63 -0.22
C GLN A 259 16.57 -11.62 -1.36
N GLY A 260 16.80 -10.73 -2.33
CA GLY A 260 16.01 -10.58 -3.54
C GLY A 260 16.73 -11.20 -4.74
N HIS A 261 16.01 -12.02 -5.50
CA HIS A 261 16.52 -12.64 -6.71
C HIS A 261 15.67 -12.25 -7.92
N MET A 262 16.32 -11.99 -9.05
CA MET A 262 15.63 -11.66 -10.28
C MET A 262 16.15 -12.51 -11.43
N TRP A 263 15.22 -12.97 -12.26
CA TRP A 263 15.51 -13.75 -13.48
C TRP A 263 14.82 -13.08 -14.67
N CYS A 264 15.52 -12.91 -15.78
CA CYS A 264 14.95 -12.39 -17.02
C CYS A 264 14.79 -13.54 -18.02
N VAL A 265 13.57 -13.79 -18.48
CA VAL A 265 13.28 -14.82 -19.48
C VAL A 265 13.80 -14.35 -20.85
N GLY A 266 14.57 -15.20 -21.53
CA GLY A 266 15.06 -14.94 -22.89
C GLY A 266 16.30 -14.05 -23.00
N ALA A 267 16.87 -13.60 -21.88
CA ALA A 267 18.19 -12.98 -21.86
C ALA A 267 19.27 -14.04 -21.64
N ASP A 268 20.48 -13.84 -22.18
CA ASP A 268 21.67 -14.61 -21.77
C ASP A 268 21.75 -14.60 -20.24
N SER A 269 22.05 -15.75 -19.64
CA SER A 269 21.95 -15.98 -18.20
C SER A 269 22.58 -14.85 -17.37
N ARG A 270 21.76 -13.93 -16.87
CA ARG A 270 22.14 -12.86 -15.94
C ARG A 270 21.43 -13.12 -14.63
N VAL A 271 22.15 -13.65 -13.65
CA VAL A 271 21.67 -13.75 -12.28
C VAL A 271 21.96 -12.43 -11.59
N LEU A 272 20.92 -11.64 -11.32
CA LEU A 272 21.03 -10.46 -10.48
C LEU A 272 20.81 -10.89 -9.02
N ARG A 273 21.90 -10.93 -8.23
CA ARG A 273 21.80 -11.03 -6.77
C ARG A 273 21.66 -9.62 -6.20
N CYS A 274 20.46 -9.28 -5.74
CA CYS A 274 20.26 -8.05 -4.99
C CYS A 274 20.29 -8.39 -3.50
N CYS A 275 21.39 -8.04 -2.82
CA CYS A 275 21.48 -8.16 -1.37
C CYS A 275 21.06 -6.82 -0.77
N LEU A 276 19.80 -6.74 -0.32
CA LEU A 276 19.29 -5.55 0.36
C LEU A 276 19.71 -5.62 1.83
N ILE A 277 20.86 -5.03 2.15
CA ILE A 277 21.33 -4.91 3.54
C ILE A 277 20.65 -3.68 4.16
N PHE A 278 19.64 -3.91 5.00
CA PHE A 278 18.97 -2.85 5.74
C PHE A 278 19.66 -2.60 7.10
N GLN A 279 20.50 -1.57 7.21
CA GLN A 279 21.02 -1.10 8.50
C GLN A 279 20.10 -0.02 9.10
N GLY A 280 19.52 -0.34 10.26
CA GLY A 280 19.09 0.59 11.32
C GLY A 280 18.24 1.83 11.00
N ALA A 281 16.97 1.79 11.42
CA ALA A 281 16.09 2.87 11.92
C ALA A 281 15.94 4.22 11.18
N ASN A 282 16.62 4.48 10.07
CA ASN A 282 16.31 5.60 9.17
C ASN A 282 16.04 5.06 7.77
N LEU A 283 14.86 5.35 7.24
CA LEU A 283 14.32 4.95 5.94
C LEU A 283 15.07 5.61 4.74
N ASN A 284 16.40 5.60 4.77
CA ASN A 284 17.23 5.85 3.61
C ASN A 284 17.78 4.51 3.12
N THR A 285 17.04 3.87 2.21
CA THR A 285 17.41 2.61 1.59
C THR A 285 18.69 2.78 0.76
N MET A 286 19.80 2.21 1.21
CA MET A 286 20.98 2.01 0.35
C MET A 286 20.85 0.65 -0.31
N VAL A 287 20.42 0.64 -1.58
CA VAL A 287 20.42 -0.58 -2.40
C VAL A 287 21.86 -0.86 -2.81
N ILE A 288 22.54 -1.78 -2.12
CA ILE A 288 23.82 -2.31 -2.61
C ILE A 288 23.48 -3.39 -3.65
N LEU A 289 23.51 -3.00 -4.93
CA LEU A 289 23.55 -3.95 -6.04
C LEU A 289 24.94 -4.59 -6.07
N ASN A 290 25.12 -5.76 -5.45
CA ASN A 290 26.30 -6.57 -5.69
C ASN A 290 26.14 -7.29 -7.05
N TRP A 291 26.72 -6.71 -8.09
CA TRP A 291 26.86 -7.37 -9.38
C TRP A 291 27.92 -8.47 -9.26
N GLN A 292 27.49 -9.73 -9.14
CA GLN A 292 28.35 -10.89 -9.33
C GLN A 292 27.96 -11.61 -10.62
N LEU A 293 28.86 -11.54 -11.59
CA LEU A 293 28.77 -12.29 -12.85
C LEU A 293 29.15 -13.76 -12.58
N GLY A 294 28.17 -14.58 -12.20
CA GLY A 294 28.40 -16.00 -11.97
C GLY A 294 28.42 -16.81 -13.27
N ARG A 295 29.61 -17.03 -13.84
CA ARG A 295 29.84 -18.18 -14.74
C ARG A 295 30.11 -19.41 -13.87
N GLU A 296 29.07 -20.06 -13.38
CA GLU A 296 29.22 -21.32 -12.64
C GLU A 296 27.89 -22.08 -12.65
N LEU A 297 27.59 -22.74 -13.78
CA LEU A 297 26.57 -23.79 -13.84
C LEU A 297 26.75 -24.74 -15.05
N HIS A 298 27.97 -24.86 -15.58
CA HIS A 298 28.26 -25.82 -16.67
C HIS A 298 29.38 -26.84 -16.35
N ALA A 299 29.93 -26.82 -15.13
CA ALA A 299 31.07 -27.68 -14.76
C ALA A 299 30.71 -28.92 -13.92
N GLN A 300 29.43 -29.15 -13.56
CA GLN A 300 29.04 -30.32 -12.73
C GLN A 300 28.22 -31.39 -13.45
N MET A 301 28.22 -31.40 -14.79
CA MET A 301 27.57 -32.46 -15.58
C MET A 301 28.49 -33.06 -16.67
N LYS A 302 29.81 -32.89 -16.58
CA LYS A 302 30.76 -33.48 -17.54
C LYS A 302 31.78 -34.48 -16.96
N ASP A 303 31.90 -34.60 -15.65
CA ASP A 303 32.80 -35.59 -15.05
C ASP A 303 31.96 -36.75 -14.47
N GLY A 304 31.59 -37.67 -15.34
CA GLY A 304 30.77 -38.83 -15.01
C GLY A 304 30.67 -39.82 -16.16
N HIS A 305 31.75 -39.98 -16.93
CA HIS A 305 32.01 -41.14 -17.78
C HIS A 305 33.52 -41.22 -17.99
N ASP A 306 34.16 -42.06 -17.19
CA ASP A 306 35.07 -43.13 -17.61
C ASP A 306 35.33 -44.05 -16.40
#